data_AF-A0A162I710-F1
#
_entry.id   AF-A0A162I710-F1
#
_cell.length_a   1.000
_cell.length_b   1.000
_cell.length_c   1.000
_cell.angle_alpha   90.00
_cell.angle_beta   90.00
_cell.angle_gamma   90.00
#
_symmetry.space_group_name_H-M   'P 1'
#
loop_
_entity.id
_entity.type
_entity.pdbx_description
1 polymer ?
#
loop_
_entity_poly.entity_id
_entity_poly.type
_entity_poly.pdbx_seq_one_letter_code
_entity_poly.pdbx_strand_id
1 'polypeptide(L)'
;MPGRLGQDLPRSLFNKCEFISSGATGWVFEVAPGIALKFLRAGRDDDFRRENETYALIEQSNPPPPPHFIRSFLRLPYAHFMQLMPDSLDSRLRANRRQDPKTLKCFEVLRLEPTAKIEQWAAELSSALAWLESIGLVQGDLRPSNLLLDSEDHMKLVDFDSCAKIGDLDPGLPPPWSSPNHHLYGAETEQFGFGSILYNMTRGLEPYEDKVPETVEFFLYNKNEDDMRSTTTY
;
A
#
# COMPACT_ATOMS: atom_id res chain seq x y z
N MET A 1 -8.95 -10.92 -36.78
CA MET A 1 -8.86 -11.92 -35.70
C MET A 1 -7.58 -11.69 -34.92
N PRO A 2 -7.57 -10.83 -33.89
CA PRO A 2 -6.49 -10.80 -32.93
C PRO A 2 -6.71 -11.95 -31.94
N GLY A 3 -5.67 -12.78 -31.77
CA GLY A 3 -5.70 -13.95 -30.90
C GLY A 3 -6.09 -13.57 -29.48
N ARG A 4 -6.94 -14.41 -28.88
CA ARG A 4 -7.21 -14.43 -27.46
C ARG A 4 -5.88 -14.48 -26.72
N LEU A 5 -5.45 -13.36 -26.14
CA LEU A 5 -4.51 -13.34 -25.02
C LEU A 5 -5.22 -14.06 -23.87
N GLY A 6 -5.04 -15.38 -23.82
CA GLY A 6 -5.35 -16.17 -22.65
C GLY A 6 -4.57 -15.63 -21.47
N GLN A 7 -5.12 -15.84 -20.28
CA GLN A 7 -4.50 -15.55 -18.99
C GLN A 7 -3.24 -16.42 -18.78
N ASP A 8 -2.19 -16.20 -19.55
CA ASP A 8 -0.99 -17.02 -19.49
C ASP A 8 -0.17 -16.57 -18.28
N LEU A 9 -0.34 -17.32 -17.20
CA LEU A 9 0.61 -17.39 -16.10
C LEU A 9 2.03 -17.45 -16.70
N PRO A 10 3.00 -16.62 -16.29
CA PRO A 10 4.35 -16.64 -16.84
C PRO A 10 5.11 -17.90 -16.36
N ARG A 11 4.74 -19.07 -16.89
CA ARG A 11 5.21 -20.40 -16.45
C ARG A 11 6.73 -20.51 -16.46
N SER A 12 7.39 -19.85 -17.41
CA SER A 12 8.85 -19.81 -17.49
C SER A 12 9.48 -19.12 -16.28
N LEU A 13 8.87 -18.07 -15.73
CA LEU A 13 9.35 -17.40 -14.52
C LEU A 13 9.10 -18.25 -13.29
N PHE A 14 7.90 -18.81 -13.14
CA PHE A 14 7.58 -19.72 -12.02
C PHE A 14 8.52 -20.94 -11.94
N ASN A 15 9.05 -21.40 -13.07
CA ASN A 15 9.98 -22.54 -13.11
C ASN A 15 11.44 -22.15 -12.85
N LYS A 16 11.80 -20.86 -12.92
CA LYS A 16 13.19 -20.39 -12.91
C LYS A 16 13.52 -19.43 -11.78
N CYS A 17 12.52 -18.76 -11.24
CA CYS A 17 12.65 -17.66 -10.30
C CYS A 17 11.82 -17.97 -9.05
N GLU A 18 12.28 -17.45 -7.92
CA GLU A 18 11.53 -17.59 -6.67
C GLU A 18 10.34 -16.63 -6.70
N PHE A 19 9.15 -17.16 -6.43
CA PHE A 19 7.93 -16.38 -6.38
C PHE A 19 7.82 -15.69 -5.01
N ILE A 20 7.64 -14.38 -5.01
CA ILE A 20 7.52 -13.57 -3.79
C ILE A 20 6.05 -13.30 -3.49
N SER A 21 5.34 -12.68 -4.43
CA SER A 21 3.97 -12.23 -4.22
C SER A 21 3.24 -11.98 -5.53
N SER A 22 1.93 -11.76 -5.45
CA SER A 22 1.10 -11.41 -6.58
C SER A 22 0.10 -10.34 -6.16
N GLY A 23 -0.14 -9.37 -7.05
CA GLY A 23 -1.12 -8.32 -6.86
C GLY A 23 -2.12 -8.24 -8.00
N ALA A 24 -2.90 -7.16 -8.02
CA ALA A 24 -3.90 -6.93 -9.05
C ALA A 24 -3.26 -6.74 -10.44
N THR A 25 -2.11 -6.09 -10.50
CA THR A 25 -1.43 -5.67 -11.73
C THR A 25 -0.30 -6.60 -12.17
N GLY A 26 0.26 -7.42 -11.28
CA GLY A 26 1.40 -8.26 -11.65
C GLY A 26 1.78 -9.35 -10.66
N TRP A 27 2.84 -10.07 -11.03
CA TRP A 27 3.49 -11.14 -10.28
C TRP A 27 4.90 -10.70 -9.90
N VAL A 28 5.31 -10.88 -8.66
CA VAL A 28 6.62 -10.46 -8.16
C VAL A 28 7.50 -11.68 -7.93
N PHE A 29 8.72 -11.65 -8.47
CA PHE A 29 9.71 -12.71 -8.37
C PHE A 29 11.06 -12.17 -7.90
N GLU A 30 11.83 -12.95 -7.16
CA GLU A 30 13.27 -12.74 -7.07
C GLU A 30 13.94 -13.36 -8.30
N VAL A 31 14.70 -12.53 -9.03
CA VAL A 31 15.34 -12.94 -10.29
C VAL A 31 16.87 -12.96 -10.21
N ALA A 32 17.43 -12.30 -9.20
CA ALA A 32 18.84 -12.30 -8.85
C ALA A 32 19.00 -11.75 -7.41
N PRO A 33 20.14 -12.00 -6.74
CA PRO A 33 20.35 -11.48 -5.39
C PRO A 33 20.11 -9.97 -5.30
N GLY A 34 19.15 -9.58 -4.46
CA GLY A 34 18.78 -8.17 -4.26
C GLY A 34 17.90 -7.54 -5.35
N ILE A 35 17.41 -8.33 -6.31
CA ILE A 35 16.62 -7.84 -7.46
C ILE A 35 15.27 -8.54 -7.52
N ALA A 36 14.20 -7.74 -7.37
CA ALA A 36 12.83 -8.14 -7.60
C ALA A 36 12.39 -7.79 -9.03
N LEU A 37 11.55 -8.64 -9.62
CA LEU A 37 10.87 -8.40 -10.90
C LEU A 37 9.36 -8.43 -10.66
N LYS A 38 8.67 -7.29 -10.87
CA LYS A 38 7.22 -7.23 -11.06
C LYS A 38 6.91 -7.44 -12.54
N PHE A 39 6.31 -8.57 -12.86
CA PHE A 39 5.92 -8.95 -14.20
C PHE A 39 4.42 -8.70 -14.41
N LEU A 40 4.08 -7.98 -15.48
CA LEU A 40 2.73 -7.53 -15.78
C LEU A 40 1.76 -8.70 -15.99
N ARG A 41 0.55 -8.58 -15.43
CA ARG A 41 -0.59 -9.46 -15.73
C ARG A 41 -1.28 -8.98 -17.02
N ALA A 42 -1.66 -9.92 -17.88
CA ALA A 42 -2.32 -9.62 -19.15
C ALA A 42 -3.57 -8.73 -18.96
N GLY A 43 -3.70 -7.70 -19.80
CA GLY A 43 -4.84 -6.77 -19.79
C GLY A 43 -4.73 -5.64 -18.77
N ARG A 44 -3.57 -5.47 -18.11
CA ARG A 44 -3.29 -4.39 -17.15
C ARG A 44 -2.28 -3.37 -17.70
N ASP A 45 -2.12 -3.32 -19.03
CA ASP A 45 -1.14 -2.48 -19.74
C ASP A 45 -1.26 -0.99 -19.39
N ASP A 46 -2.49 -0.50 -19.23
CA ASP A 46 -2.73 0.91 -18.88
C ASP A 46 -2.40 1.22 -17.42
N ASP A 47 -2.69 0.30 -16.49
CA ASP A 47 -2.30 0.45 -15.08
C ASP A 47 -0.78 0.54 -14.95
N PHE A 48 -0.10 -0.40 -15.60
CA PHE A 48 1.36 -0.48 -15.59
C PHE A 48 2.02 0.73 -16.25
N ARG A 49 1.40 1.31 -17.28
CA ARG A 49 1.87 2.56 -17.87
C ARG A 49 1.76 3.72 -16.88
N ARG A 50 0.62 3.87 -16.19
CA ARG A 50 0.42 4.90 -15.16
C ARG A 50 1.41 4.78 -14.01
N GLU A 51 1.68 3.55 -13.57
CA GLU A 51 2.69 3.29 -12.53
C GLU A 51 4.07 3.79 -12.98
N ASN A 52 4.48 3.43 -14.20
CA ASN A 52 5.78 3.84 -14.75
C ASN A 52 5.88 5.37 -14.92
N GLU A 53 4.80 6.04 -15.29
CA GLU A 53 4.70 7.49 -15.36
C GLU A 53 4.86 8.12 -13.97
N THR A 54 4.24 7.52 -12.94
CA THR A 54 4.37 7.96 -11.56
C THR A 54 5.80 7.81 -11.05
N TYR A 55 6.46 6.67 -11.31
CA TYR A 55 7.89 6.52 -11.00
C TYR A 55 8.75 7.59 -11.67
N ALA A 56 8.50 7.87 -12.96
CA ALA A 56 9.24 8.89 -13.69
C ALA A 56 9.02 10.29 -13.09
N LEU A 57 7.79 10.62 -12.70
CA LEU A 57 7.47 11.88 -12.02
C LEU A 57 8.19 11.99 -10.68
N ILE A 58 8.18 10.94 -9.86
CA ILE A 58 8.86 10.90 -8.56
C ILE A 58 10.37 11.11 -8.75
N GLU A 59 11.00 10.38 -9.67
CA GLU A 59 12.44 10.42 -9.91
C GLU A 59 12.94 11.76 -10.50
N GLN A 60 12.09 12.46 -11.25
CA GLN A 60 12.43 13.74 -11.91
C GLN A 60 12.05 14.97 -11.08
N SER A 61 11.36 14.78 -9.96
CA SER A 61 10.87 15.87 -9.12
C SER A 61 12.01 16.65 -8.44
N ASN A 62 11.74 17.94 -8.21
CA ASN A 62 12.61 18.84 -7.46
C ASN A 62 11.78 19.56 -6.39
N PRO A 63 12.06 19.38 -5.08
CA PRO A 63 13.20 18.65 -4.51
C PRO A 63 13.15 17.14 -4.78
N PRO A 64 14.31 16.45 -4.79
CA PRO A 64 14.35 15.00 -4.99
C PRO A 64 13.63 14.26 -3.86
N PRO A 65 13.14 13.03 -4.09
CA PRO A 65 12.44 12.26 -3.07
C PRO A 65 13.36 11.87 -1.91
N PRO A 66 12.83 11.80 -0.68
CA PRO A 66 13.56 11.22 0.45
C PRO A 66 13.86 9.73 0.20
N PRO A 67 14.79 9.12 0.94
CA PRO A 67 15.21 7.73 0.72
C PRO A 67 14.19 6.70 1.22
N HIS A 68 12.90 6.99 1.14
CA HIS A 68 11.80 6.15 1.63
C HIS A 68 10.93 5.59 0.51
N PHE A 69 11.37 5.67 -0.75
CA PHE A 69 10.70 5.10 -1.90
C PHE A 69 11.49 3.89 -2.41
N ILE A 70 10.80 2.83 -2.82
CA ILE A 70 11.45 1.68 -3.42
C ILE A 70 12.15 2.09 -4.71
N ARG A 71 13.36 1.58 -4.93
CA ARG A 71 14.11 1.91 -6.14
C ARG A 71 13.65 1.03 -7.29
N SER A 72 13.28 1.69 -8.37
CA SER A 72 13.09 1.12 -9.69
C SER A 72 14.35 1.31 -10.52
N PHE A 73 14.98 0.23 -10.99
CA PHE A 73 16.24 0.35 -11.78
C PHE A 73 16.03 0.20 -13.28
N LEU A 74 15.04 -0.59 -13.71
CA LEU A 74 14.73 -0.82 -15.11
C LEU A 74 13.22 -1.07 -15.30
N ARG A 75 12.59 -0.25 -16.13
CA ARG A 75 11.18 -0.38 -16.52
C ARG A 75 11.10 -0.75 -18.00
N LEU A 76 10.56 -1.93 -18.30
CA LEU A 76 10.23 -2.43 -19.63
C LEU A 76 8.70 -2.41 -19.80
N PRO A 77 8.14 -2.51 -21.02
CA PRO A 77 6.68 -2.42 -21.23
C PRO A 77 5.82 -3.43 -20.45
N TYR A 78 6.40 -4.57 -20.04
CA TYR A 78 5.69 -5.66 -19.37
C TYR A 78 6.40 -6.16 -18.09
N ALA A 79 7.46 -5.46 -17.67
CA ALA A 79 8.34 -5.94 -16.61
C ALA A 79 9.03 -4.78 -15.91
N HIS A 80 9.10 -4.84 -14.59
CA HIS A 80 9.68 -3.80 -13.76
C HIS A 80 10.64 -4.41 -12.75
N PHE A 81 11.91 -4.01 -12.85
CA PHE A 81 12.99 -4.46 -11.97
C PHE A 81 13.20 -3.45 -10.85
N MET A 82 13.12 -3.94 -9.62
CA MET A 82 13.14 -3.15 -8.41
C MET A 82 14.12 -3.72 -7.40
N GLN A 83 14.45 -2.91 -6.41
CA GLN A 83 15.14 -3.36 -5.21
C GLN A 83 14.32 -4.45 -4.53
N LEU A 84 14.95 -5.60 -4.24
CA LEU A 84 14.36 -6.60 -3.38
C LEU A 84 14.48 -6.17 -1.92
N MET A 85 13.39 -6.34 -1.18
CA MET A 85 13.33 -6.05 0.25
C MET A 85 13.04 -7.36 1.00
N PRO A 86 13.70 -7.62 2.14
CA PRO A 86 13.57 -8.88 2.87
C PRO A 86 12.19 -9.07 3.52
N ASP A 87 11.49 -7.99 3.87
CA ASP A 87 10.21 -8.08 4.57
C ASP A 87 9.26 -6.94 4.20
N SER A 88 7.99 -7.12 4.54
CA SER A 88 6.98 -6.04 4.55
C SER A 88 6.51 -5.78 5.98
N LEU A 89 5.99 -4.58 6.25
CA LEU A 89 5.41 -4.27 7.55
C LEU A 89 4.23 -5.21 7.85
N ASP A 90 3.41 -5.56 6.87
CA ASP A 90 2.32 -6.54 7.03
C ASP A 90 2.84 -7.90 7.50
N SER A 91 3.81 -8.48 6.79
CA SER A 91 4.44 -9.75 7.16
C SER A 91 5.08 -9.69 8.56
N ARG A 92 5.80 -8.60 8.86
CA ARG A 92 6.44 -8.38 10.16
C ARG A 92 5.44 -8.34 11.31
N LEU A 93 4.36 -7.59 11.16
CA LEU A 93 3.31 -7.49 12.18
C LEU A 93 2.53 -8.80 12.30
N ARG A 94 2.27 -9.49 11.18
CA ARG A 94 1.64 -10.82 11.17
C ARG A 94 2.47 -11.87 11.90
N ALA A 95 3.79 -11.85 11.78
CA ALA A 95 4.68 -12.75 12.51
C ALA A 95 4.60 -12.59 14.04
N ASN A 96 4.10 -11.45 14.52
CA ASN A 96 3.94 -11.14 15.93
C ASN A 96 2.54 -11.45 16.47
N ARG A 97 1.70 -12.15 15.71
CA ARG A 97 0.34 -12.54 16.13
C ARG A 97 0.04 -14.00 15.82
N ARG A 98 -0.95 -14.55 16.53
CA ARG A 98 -1.66 -15.77 16.10
C ARG A 98 -2.95 -15.39 15.41
N GLN A 99 -3.20 -16.04 14.27
CA GLN A 99 -4.34 -15.77 13.43
C GLN A 99 -5.06 -17.07 13.08
N ASP A 100 -6.38 -16.96 12.92
CA ASP A 100 -7.16 -18.04 12.34
C ASP A 100 -6.72 -18.24 10.87
N PRO A 101 -6.37 -19.46 10.47
CA PRO A 101 -5.77 -19.71 9.15
C PRO A 101 -6.76 -19.52 7.98
N LYS A 102 -8.07 -19.43 8.24
CA LYS A 102 -9.09 -19.25 7.20
C LYS A 102 -9.51 -17.79 7.06
N THR A 103 -9.75 -17.14 8.19
CA THR A 103 -10.28 -15.77 8.24
C THR A 103 -9.19 -14.72 8.38
N LEU A 104 -7.96 -15.14 8.70
CA LEU A 104 -6.84 -14.27 9.05
C LEU A 104 -7.11 -13.36 10.25
N LYS A 105 -8.20 -13.58 11.01
CA LYS A 105 -8.46 -12.80 12.21
C LYS A 105 -7.46 -13.14 13.30
N CYS A 106 -6.87 -12.11 13.90
CA CYS A 106 -6.03 -12.22 15.08
C CYS A 106 -6.85 -12.63 16.29
N PHE A 107 -6.35 -13.62 17.04
CA PHE A 107 -6.92 -14.00 18.34
C PHE A 107 -5.92 -13.88 19.50
N GLU A 108 -4.64 -13.64 19.20
CA GLU A 108 -3.60 -13.38 20.19
C GLU A 108 -2.50 -12.51 19.58
N VAL A 109 -2.12 -11.43 20.26
CA VAL A 109 -0.92 -10.63 19.95
C VAL A 109 0.23 -11.14 20.82
N LEU A 110 1.29 -11.65 20.20
CA LEU A 110 2.41 -12.30 20.90
C LEU A 110 3.42 -11.28 21.43
N ARG A 111 3.68 -10.23 20.65
CA ARG A 111 4.55 -9.10 21.02
C ARG A 111 4.25 -7.87 20.18
N LEU A 112 4.65 -6.71 20.68
CA LEU A 112 4.67 -5.46 19.90
C LEU A 112 6.11 -5.15 19.50
N GLU A 113 6.28 -4.39 18.42
CA GLU A 113 7.57 -3.82 18.08
C GLU A 113 7.95 -2.73 19.10
N PRO A 114 9.26 -2.51 19.36
CA PRO A 114 9.69 -1.46 20.29
C PRO A 114 9.18 -0.08 19.86
N THR A 115 8.78 0.76 20.81
CA THR A 115 8.27 2.11 20.54
C THR A 115 9.19 2.93 19.63
N ALA A 116 10.50 2.90 19.88
CA ALA A 116 11.48 3.61 19.05
C ALA A 116 11.47 3.16 17.58
N LYS A 117 11.16 1.88 17.32
CA LYS A 117 11.05 1.36 15.95
C LYS A 117 9.76 1.82 15.29
N ILE A 118 8.65 1.84 16.03
CA ILE A 118 7.38 2.39 15.57
C ILE A 118 7.52 3.89 15.24
N GLU A 119 8.17 4.66 16.11
CA GLU A 119 8.44 6.09 15.89
C GLU A 119 9.31 6.32 14.66
N GLN A 120 10.35 5.49 14.45
CA GLN A 120 11.18 5.52 13.25
C GLN A 120 10.33 5.31 11.99
N TRP A 121 9.57 4.23 11.93
CA TRP A 121 8.71 3.91 10.77
C TRP A 121 7.65 4.97 10.50
N ALA A 122 7.04 5.52 11.55
CA ALA A 122 6.07 6.60 11.43
C ALA A 122 6.71 7.88 10.87
N ALA A 123 7.93 8.22 11.30
CA ALA A 123 8.68 9.36 10.77
C ALA A 123 9.08 9.16 9.29
N GLU A 124 9.54 7.97 8.92
CA GLU A 124 9.92 7.65 7.53
C GLU A 124 8.71 7.66 6.59
N LEU A 125 7.58 7.07 7.03
CA LEU A 125 6.34 7.10 6.26
C LEU A 125 5.82 8.53 6.12
N SER A 126 5.70 9.28 7.21
CA SER A 126 5.21 10.67 7.15
C SER A 126 6.10 11.56 6.28
N SER A 127 7.43 11.36 6.30
CA SER A 127 8.37 12.02 5.40
C SER A 127 8.08 11.72 3.92
N ALA A 128 7.82 10.46 3.57
CA ALA A 128 7.45 10.06 2.21
C ALA A 128 6.12 10.68 1.75
N LEU A 129 5.09 10.63 2.61
CA LEU A 129 3.76 11.15 2.30
C LEU A 129 3.74 12.67 2.17
N ALA A 130 4.40 13.38 3.08
CA ALA A 130 4.55 14.83 2.99
C ALA A 130 5.27 15.25 1.70
N TRP A 131 6.24 14.45 1.25
CA TRP A 131 6.91 14.71 -0.02
C TRP A 131 5.98 14.47 -1.22
N LEU A 132 5.21 13.38 -1.26
CA LEU A 132 4.20 13.16 -2.32
C LEU A 132 3.19 14.31 -2.38
N GLU A 133 2.69 14.73 -1.22
CA GLU A 133 1.77 15.87 -1.09
C GLU A 133 2.39 17.14 -1.67
N SER A 134 3.69 17.38 -1.41
CA SER A 134 4.41 18.56 -1.91
C SER A 134 4.52 18.62 -3.44
N ILE A 135 4.42 17.48 -4.13
CA ILE A 135 4.37 17.39 -5.60
C ILE A 135 2.95 17.20 -6.14
N GLY A 136 1.93 17.36 -5.28
CA GLY A 136 0.51 17.33 -5.66
C GLY A 136 -0.08 15.92 -5.81
N LEU A 137 0.55 14.91 -5.23
CA LEU A 137 0.13 13.51 -5.29
C LEU A 137 -0.29 12.96 -3.92
N VAL A 138 -1.09 11.90 -3.96
CA VAL A 138 -1.33 10.97 -2.84
C VAL A 138 -0.85 9.58 -3.21
N GLN A 139 -0.56 8.71 -2.23
CA GLN A 139 -0.24 7.32 -2.53
C GLN A 139 -1.49 6.50 -2.90
N GLY A 140 -2.63 6.76 -2.24
CA GLY A 140 -3.95 6.29 -2.67
C GLY A 140 -4.31 4.84 -2.33
N ASP A 141 -3.40 4.02 -1.80
CA ASP A 141 -3.60 2.66 -1.27
C ASP A 141 -2.63 2.40 -0.10
N LEU A 142 -2.75 3.20 0.97
CA LEU A 142 -1.85 3.11 2.12
C LEU A 142 -2.20 1.92 2.99
N ARG A 143 -1.34 0.90 2.99
CA ARG A 143 -1.53 -0.32 3.78
C ARG A 143 -0.19 -0.95 4.14
N PRO A 144 -0.10 -1.75 5.23
CA PRO A 144 1.17 -2.34 5.67
C PRO A 144 1.89 -3.20 4.62
N SER A 145 1.17 -3.78 3.65
CA SER A 145 1.80 -4.55 2.56
C SER A 145 2.52 -3.69 1.52
N ASN A 146 2.19 -2.41 1.44
CA ASN A 146 2.82 -1.43 0.55
C ASN A 146 3.99 -0.69 1.25
N LEU A 147 4.39 -1.16 2.44
CA LEU A 147 5.50 -0.66 3.22
C LEU A 147 6.52 -1.79 3.41
N LEU A 148 7.62 -1.73 2.66
CA LEU A 148 8.70 -2.71 2.72
C LEU A 148 9.77 -2.30 3.74
N LEU A 149 10.46 -3.27 4.33
CA LEU A 149 11.52 -3.06 5.31
C LEU A 149 12.84 -3.62 4.77
N ASP A 150 13.93 -2.86 4.85
CA ASP A 150 15.26 -3.38 4.52
C ASP A 150 15.88 -4.15 5.69
N SER A 151 17.10 -4.64 5.50
CA SER A 151 17.83 -5.40 6.51
C SER A 151 18.19 -4.59 7.76
N GLU A 152 18.07 -3.26 7.71
CA GLU A 152 18.30 -2.34 8.83
C GLU A 152 16.98 -1.82 9.42
N ASP A 153 15.85 -2.40 9.01
CA ASP A 153 14.49 -2.00 9.34
C ASP A 153 14.15 -0.55 8.92
N HIS A 154 14.73 -0.02 7.84
CA HIS A 154 14.26 1.22 7.21
C HIS A 154 13.13 0.94 6.22
N MET A 155 12.12 1.81 6.22
CA MET A 155 10.91 1.68 5.42
C MET A 155 11.09 2.20 3.98
N LYS A 156 10.49 1.48 3.04
CA LYS A 156 10.30 1.88 1.64
C LYS A 156 8.84 1.73 1.23
N LEU A 157 8.26 2.83 0.77
CA LEU A 157 6.98 2.87 0.09
C LEU A 157 7.12 2.18 -1.28
N VAL A 158 6.19 1.29 -1.59
CA VAL A 158 6.10 0.57 -2.87
C VAL A 158 4.67 0.67 -3.41
N ASP A 159 4.50 0.24 -4.65
CA ASP A 159 3.23 0.12 -5.36
C ASP A 159 2.54 1.49 -5.58
N PHE A 160 2.91 2.12 -6.70
CA PHE A 160 2.38 3.44 -7.09
C PHE A 160 1.27 3.31 -8.15
N ASP A 161 0.70 2.11 -8.30
CA ASP A 161 -0.43 1.85 -9.22
C ASP A 161 -1.67 2.69 -8.87
N SER A 162 -1.85 3.01 -7.58
CA SER A 162 -2.98 3.76 -7.03
C SER A 162 -2.69 5.25 -6.79
N CYS A 163 -1.48 5.71 -7.13
CA CYS A 163 -1.14 7.12 -6.97
C CYS A 163 -2.02 7.99 -7.84
N ALA A 164 -2.52 9.07 -7.26
CA ALA A 164 -3.46 9.98 -7.89
C ALA A 164 -3.10 11.43 -7.55
N LYS A 165 -3.67 12.38 -8.29
CA LYS A 165 -3.53 13.79 -7.96
C LYS A 165 -4.46 14.13 -6.82
N ILE A 166 -4.04 15.07 -5.98
CA ILE A 166 -4.93 15.66 -4.98
C ILE A 166 -6.14 16.29 -5.70
N GLY A 167 -7.34 15.96 -5.23
CA GLY A 167 -8.61 16.36 -5.82
C GLY A 167 -9.18 15.40 -6.88
N ASP A 168 -8.46 14.33 -7.25
CA ASP A 168 -9.03 13.24 -8.05
C ASP A 168 -10.05 12.45 -7.21
N LEU A 169 -10.96 11.73 -7.89
CA LEU A 169 -11.95 10.87 -7.21
C LEU A 169 -11.26 9.72 -6.47
N ASP A 170 -11.56 9.60 -5.18
CA ASP A 170 -11.21 8.40 -4.41
C ASP A 170 -12.22 7.29 -4.77
N PRO A 171 -11.77 6.14 -5.31
CA PRO A 171 -12.66 5.02 -5.65
C PRO A 171 -13.29 4.35 -4.41
N GLY A 172 -12.89 4.73 -3.19
CA GLY A 172 -13.44 4.21 -1.94
C GLY A 172 -12.88 2.83 -1.65
N LEU A 173 -11.57 2.74 -1.39
CA LEU A 173 -10.95 1.49 -0.96
C LEU A 173 -11.57 0.97 0.34
N PRO A 174 -11.63 -0.36 0.54
CA PRO A 174 -12.27 -0.92 1.72
C PRO A 174 -11.49 -0.58 3.01
N PRO A 175 -12.20 -0.47 4.15
CA PRO A 175 -11.56 -0.39 5.46
C PRO A 175 -10.70 -1.65 5.72
N PRO A 176 -9.72 -1.59 6.63
CA PRO A 176 -9.49 -0.51 7.59
C PRO A 176 -8.54 0.58 7.12
N TRP A 177 -8.03 0.48 5.90
CA TRP A 177 -6.94 1.32 5.40
C TRP A 177 -7.42 2.61 4.73
N SER A 178 -8.67 2.65 4.27
CA SER A 178 -9.30 3.86 3.75
C SER A 178 -10.61 4.18 4.48
N SER A 179 -10.96 5.45 4.48
CA SER A 179 -12.17 6.00 5.09
C SER A 179 -13.33 5.91 4.09
N PRO A 180 -14.51 5.38 4.47
CA PRO A 180 -15.67 5.37 3.59
C PRO A 180 -16.27 6.77 3.37
N ASN A 181 -15.86 7.77 4.16
CA ASN A 181 -16.44 9.10 4.15
C ASN A 181 -15.72 10.07 3.19
N HIS A 182 -14.61 9.64 2.58
CA HIS A 182 -13.88 10.49 1.65
C HIS A 182 -14.24 10.13 0.20
N HIS A 183 -14.38 11.16 -0.63
CA HIS A 183 -14.76 10.99 -2.04
C HIS A 183 -13.72 11.58 -3.00
N LEU A 184 -12.79 12.37 -2.47
CA LEU A 184 -11.70 12.97 -3.21
C LEU A 184 -10.40 12.69 -2.46
N TYR A 185 -9.36 12.37 -3.21
CA TYR A 185 -8.03 12.20 -2.67
C TYR A 185 -7.46 13.52 -2.12
N GLY A 186 -6.82 13.45 -0.97
CA GLY A 186 -6.16 14.59 -0.35
C GLY A 186 -5.50 14.25 0.98
N ALA A 187 -5.19 15.28 1.77
CA ALA A 187 -4.56 15.09 3.07
C ALA A 187 -5.38 14.18 4.01
N GLU A 188 -6.71 14.32 4.02
CA GLU A 188 -7.59 13.54 4.90
C GLU A 188 -7.58 12.04 4.57
N THR A 189 -7.54 11.66 3.29
CA THR A 189 -7.45 10.25 2.87
C THR A 189 -6.13 9.63 3.31
N GLU A 190 -5.02 10.33 3.10
CA GLU A 190 -3.68 9.82 3.46
C GLU A 190 -3.49 9.78 4.98
N GLN A 191 -3.96 10.79 5.71
CA GLN A 191 -3.89 10.83 7.18
C GLN A 191 -4.72 9.72 7.83
N PHE A 192 -5.87 9.36 7.26
CA PHE A 192 -6.64 8.22 7.73
C PHE A 192 -5.85 6.92 7.57
N GLY A 193 -5.32 6.66 6.37
CA GLY A 193 -4.50 5.47 6.10
C GLY A 193 -3.27 5.40 7.01
N PHE A 194 -2.56 6.52 7.18
CA PHE A 194 -1.45 6.65 8.11
C PHE A 194 -1.86 6.32 9.56
N GLY A 195 -2.98 6.88 10.03
CA GLY A 195 -3.51 6.62 11.37
C GLY A 195 -3.88 5.15 11.59
N SER A 196 -4.49 4.51 10.59
CA SER A 196 -4.80 3.07 10.61
C SER A 196 -3.53 2.21 10.70
N ILE A 197 -2.48 2.56 9.97
CA ILE A 197 -1.18 1.87 10.03
C ILE A 197 -0.52 2.07 11.40
N LEU A 198 -0.56 3.29 11.95
CA LEU A 198 -0.03 3.58 13.28
C LEU A 198 -0.79 2.82 14.38
N TYR A 199 -2.12 2.71 14.27
CA TYR A 199 -2.93 1.86 15.14
C TYR A 199 -2.46 0.39 15.04
N ASN A 200 -2.23 -0.11 13.82
CA ASN A 200 -1.79 -1.47 13.62
C ASN A 200 -0.43 -1.75 14.25
N MET A 201 0.54 -0.86 14.09
CA MET A 201 1.86 -0.97 14.73
C MET A 201 1.80 -0.93 16.26
N THR A 202 0.98 -0.04 16.83
CA THR A 202 0.91 0.18 18.29
C THR A 202 0.04 -0.83 19.03
N ARG A 203 -0.88 -1.51 18.34
CA ARG A 203 -1.83 -2.46 18.94
C ARG A 203 -1.59 -3.90 18.53
N GLY A 204 -0.86 -4.14 17.43
CA GLY A 204 -0.68 -5.47 16.85
C GLY A 204 -1.96 -6.03 16.20
N LEU A 205 -2.98 -5.19 16.01
CA LEU A 205 -4.31 -5.54 15.49
C LEU A 205 -4.68 -4.60 14.35
N GLU A 206 -5.34 -5.09 13.31
CA GLU A 206 -5.90 -4.21 12.28
C GLU A 206 -7.01 -3.35 12.93
N PRO A 207 -7.22 -2.10 12.50
CA PRO A 207 -8.34 -1.31 13.02
C PRO A 207 -9.66 -2.07 12.88
N TYR A 208 -10.48 -2.00 13.92
CA TYR A 208 -11.79 -2.66 14.02
C TYR A 208 -11.78 -4.19 14.11
N GLU A 209 -10.62 -4.86 14.06
CA GLU A 209 -10.52 -6.32 14.10
C GLU A 209 -11.07 -6.93 15.41
N ASP A 210 -10.96 -6.19 16.52
CA ASP A 210 -11.46 -6.55 17.86
C ASP A 210 -12.91 -6.11 18.12
N LYS A 211 -13.56 -5.45 17.14
CA LYS A 211 -14.93 -4.93 17.29
C LYS A 211 -15.95 -5.90 16.72
N VAL A 212 -17.16 -5.85 17.30
CA VAL A 212 -18.32 -6.56 16.76
C VAL A 212 -18.75 -5.92 15.43
N PRO A 213 -19.20 -6.71 14.43
CA PRO A 213 -19.52 -6.22 13.08
C PRO A 213 -20.45 -5.00 13.06
N GLU A 214 -21.44 -4.96 13.95
CA GLU A 214 -22.44 -3.90 14.06
C GLU A 214 -21.81 -2.55 14.46
N THR A 215 -20.77 -2.58 15.30
CA THR A 215 -20.02 -1.37 15.67
C THR A 215 -19.25 -0.85 14.47
N VAL A 216 -18.68 -1.74 13.66
CA VAL A 216 -17.94 -1.38 12.45
C VAL A 216 -18.90 -0.80 11.41
N GLU A 217 -20.04 -1.45 11.17
CA GLU A 217 -21.09 -0.93 10.29
C GLU A 217 -21.59 0.43 10.75
N PHE A 218 -21.79 0.66 12.05
CA PHE A 218 -22.15 1.97 12.57
C PHE A 218 -21.09 3.04 12.22
N PHE A 219 -19.79 2.75 12.41
CA PHE A 219 -18.72 3.68 12.05
C PHE A 219 -18.60 3.91 10.55
N LEU A 220 -18.84 2.87 9.74
CA LEU A 220 -18.71 2.95 8.28
C LEU A 220 -19.91 3.63 7.61
N TYR A 221 -21.12 3.52 8.19
CA TYR A 221 -22.35 3.95 7.52
C TYR A 221 -23.09 5.12 8.20
N ASN A 222 -22.92 5.38 9.50
CA ASN A 222 -23.76 6.34 10.24
C ASN A 222 -23.16 7.73 10.50
N LYS A 223 -22.00 8.09 9.93
CA LYS A 223 -21.52 9.49 9.98
C LYS A 223 -22.07 10.41 8.89
N ASN A 224 -22.82 9.87 7.92
CA ASN A 224 -23.51 10.66 6.89
C ASN A 224 -24.68 11.53 7.42
N GLU A 225 -25.17 11.32 8.66
CA GLU A 225 -26.28 12.11 9.20
C GLU A 225 -25.86 13.41 9.90
N ASP A 226 -24.66 13.49 10.48
CA ASP A 226 -24.24 14.69 11.23
C ASP A 226 -23.73 15.81 10.31
N ASP A 227 -23.18 15.49 9.13
CA ASP A 227 -22.76 16.50 8.13
C ASP A 227 -23.94 17.12 7.34
N MET A 228 -25.09 16.44 7.29
CA MET A 228 -26.32 17.05 6.75
C MET A 228 -27.04 17.97 7.74
N ARG A 229 -26.68 17.93 9.03
CA ARG A 229 -27.24 18.85 10.05
C ARG A 229 -26.41 20.12 10.23
N SER A 230 -25.14 20.14 9.84
CA SER A 230 -24.27 21.31 9.95
C SER A 230 -24.43 22.33 8.80
N THR A 231 -25.08 21.95 7.69
CA THR A 231 -25.35 22.85 6.53
C THR A 231 -26.71 23.54 6.59
N THR A 232 -27.48 23.38 7.68
CA THR A 232 -28.75 24.09 7.86
C THR A 232 -28.78 24.85 9.20
N THR A 233 -27.86 25.77 9.45
CA THR A 233 -28.17 26.92 10.32
C THR A 233 -27.24 28.12 10.09
N TYR A 234 -27.88 29.23 9.70
CA TYR A 234 -27.45 30.63 9.54
C TYR A 234 -26.82 31.06 8.22
#